data_AF-A0AAD6F535-F1
#
_entry.id   AF-A0AAD6F535-F1
#
_cell.length_a   1.000
_cell.length_b   1.000
_cell.length_c   1.000
_cell.angle_alpha   90.00
_cell.angle_beta   90.00
_cell.angle_gamma   90.00
#
_symmetry.space_group_name_H-M   'P 1'
#
loop_
_entity.id
_entity.type
_entity.pdbx_description
1 polymer ?
#
loop_
_entity_poly.entity_id
_entity_poly.type
_entity_poly.pdbx_seq_one_letter_code
_entity_poly.pdbx_strand_id
1 'polypeptide(L)'
;MTVLLLGPCGSSGDTPDSYAYDGNRVRKWNVTTTNYGKSWAAGDIVSCLIDLDEGTITFCLNGQSLGTAFTNIKTGPGVAYFPAISLSFKESCVSCWLCFSLTVVTYPVEGYLPLQNPPTADLMKANKLLGFIKTVLSTSIDTQEERLLEREFTGWRLHGEPTVLVTLAHIFNHFAPLMCKVYLVEDVLMNFLLGILEGGGSVDEHPLIQQLLDLFWLLMEDYEVSECLKQLMMSLLRAYRFSPIIPDLGFQIHYLRLTTAVLNHEKSRKVKEAGLEELIPTTWWPTHFDKEGKDEREPSDESADERLRRRAYERGCQRLKKRIE
;
A
#
# COMPACT_ATOMS: atom_id res chain seq x y z
N MET A 1 -5.15 -11.07 -15.98
CA MET A 1 -4.98 -9.63 -15.70
C MET A 1 -4.43 -9.04 -16.97
N THR A 2 -4.84 -7.85 -17.36
CA THR A 2 -4.35 -7.22 -18.58
C THR A 2 -3.99 -5.77 -18.27
N VAL A 3 -2.76 -5.38 -18.60
CA VAL A 3 -2.33 -3.97 -18.52
C VAL A 3 -2.79 -3.28 -19.79
N LEU A 4 -3.53 -2.18 -19.65
CA LEU A 4 -4.17 -1.45 -20.74
C LEU A 4 -3.67 0.01 -20.77
N LEU A 5 -3.53 0.55 -21.97
CA LEU A 5 -3.51 1.99 -22.24
C LEU A 5 -4.73 2.26 -23.12
N LEU A 6 -5.70 3.00 -22.56
CA LEU A 6 -6.91 3.38 -23.25
C LEU A 6 -6.71 4.73 -23.94
N GLY A 7 -6.93 4.76 -25.24
CA GLY A 7 -7.13 6.00 -25.99
C GLY A 7 -8.53 6.60 -25.77
N PRO A 8 -8.84 7.71 -26.46
CA PRO A 8 -9.98 8.59 -26.14
C PRO A 8 -11.38 7.98 -26.29
N CYS A 9 -11.52 6.76 -26.83
CA CYS A 9 -12.83 6.15 -27.11
C CYS A 9 -13.20 4.95 -26.21
N GLY A 10 -12.46 4.66 -25.14
CA GLY A 10 -12.90 3.79 -24.04
C GLY A 10 -13.43 2.41 -24.45
N SER A 11 -12.55 1.50 -24.85
CA SER A 11 -12.84 0.05 -24.84
C SER A 11 -11.53 -0.72 -24.67
N SER A 12 -11.56 -1.79 -23.88
CA SER A 12 -10.39 -2.60 -23.52
C SER A 12 -9.81 -3.34 -24.73
N GLY A 13 -8.76 -2.83 -25.37
CA GLY A 13 -7.99 -3.55 -26.40
C GLY A 13 -8.68 -3.78 -27.75
N ASP A 14 -10.00 -3.53 -27.84
CA ASP A 14 -10.84 -3.79 -29.01
C ASP A 14 -10.90 -2.61 -29.99
N THR A 15 -10.37 -1.44 -29.61
CA THR A 15 -10.30 -0.27 -30.48
C THR A 15 -8.87 -0.07 -31.02
N PRO A 16 -8.72 0.52 -32.22
CA PRO A 16 -7.40 0.88 -32.77
C PRO A 16 -6.56 1.76 -31.85
N ASP A 17 -7.23 2.48 -30.94
CA ASP A 17 -6.61 3.45 -30.03
C ASP A 17 -6.38 2.88 -28.63
N SER A 18 -6.60 1.58 -28.44
CA SER A 18 -6.38 0.88 -27.17
C SER A 18 -5.26 -0.15 -27.31
N TYR A 19 -4.36 -0.17 -26.33
CA TYR A 19 -3.18 -1.02 -26.36
C TYR A 19 -3.13 -1.84 -25.09
N ALA A 20 -3.03 -3.16 -25.21
CA ALA A 20 -3.01 -4.05 -24.06
C ALA A 20 -1.89 -5.07 -24.10
N TYR A 21 -1.44 -5.48 -22.92
CA TYR A 21 -0.58 -6.64 -22.72
C TYR A 21 -1.17 -7.59 -21.68
N ASP A 22 -1.32 -8.85 -22.09
CA ASP A 22 -1.75 -9.99 -21.28
C ASP A 22 -0.59 -10.99 -21.19
N GLY A 23 0.15 -10.94 -20.10
CA GLY A 23 1.25 -11.85 -19.82
C GLY A 23 0.81 -13.22 -19.30
N ASN A 24 -0.48 -13.46 -19.00
CA ASN A 24 -0.95 -14.84 -18.78
C ASN A 24 -1.03 -15.59 -20.11
N ARG A 25 -1.49 -14.91 -21.16
CA ARG A 25 -1.54 -15.46 -22.53
C ARG A 25 -0.29 -15.18 -23.35
N VAL A 26 0.62 -14.35 -22.84
CA VAL A 26 1.84 -13.89 -23.52
C VAL A 26 1.51 -13.22 -24.86
N ARG A 27 0.54 -12.29 -24.82
CA ARG A 27 -0.01 -11.62 -26.00
C ARG A 27 -0.19 -10.14 -25.78
N LYS A 28 -0.03 -9.38 -26.86
CA LYS A 28 -0.46 -7.98 -26.94
C LYS A 28 -1.75 -7.86 -27.76
N TRP A 29 -2.57 -6.87 -27.42
CA TRP A 29 -3.88 -6.64 -28.02
C TRP A 29 -3.98 -5.19 -28.52
N ASN A 30 -4.35 -5.04 -29.78
CA ASN A 30 -4.75 -3.77 -30.41
C ASN A 30 -5.62 -4.13 -31.60
N VAL A 31 -6.94 -4.26 -31.38
CA VAL A 31 -7.94 -4.85 -32.30
C VAL A 31 -7.70 -6.34 -32.60
N THR A 32 -6.46 -6.73 -32.87
CA THR A 32 -6.02 -8.11 -33.12
C THR A 32 -5.04 -8.54 -32.04
N THR A 33 -4.93 -9.86 -31.84
CA THR A 33 -4.02 -10.44 -30.85
C THR A 33 -2.75 -10.95 -31.53
N THR A 34 -1.60 -10.60 -30.98
CA THR A 34 -0.29 -11.08 -31.46
C THR A 34 0.57 -11.54 -30.30
N ASN A 35 1.48 -12.49 -30.54
CA ASN A 35 2.40 -12.98 -29.51
C ASN A 35 3.38 -11.87 -29.12
N TYR A 36 3.55 -11.64 -27.82
CA TYR A 36 4.46 -10.62 -27.30
C TYR A 36 4.76 -10.87 -25.82
N GLY A 37 6.00 -10.61 -25.42
CA GLY A 37 6.42 -10.61 -24.03
C GLY A 37 6.73 -12.01 -23.47
N LYS A 38 6.61 -12.13 -22.14
CA LYS A 38 6.86 -13.37 -21.39
C LYS A 38 5.66 -13.71 -20.51
N SER A 39 5.64 -14.93 -19.97
CA SER A 39 4.73 -15.28 -18.88
C SER A 39 5.14 -14.52 -17.62
N TRP A 40 4.16 -14.03 -16.86
CA TRP A 40 4.35 -13.51 -15.51
C TRP A 40 3.75 -14.44 -14.46
N ALA A 41 4.14 -14.26 -13.21
CA ALA A 41 3.60 -14.92 -12.04
C ALA A 41 3.16 -13.91 -10.98
N ALA A 42 2.42 -14.39 -9.98
CA ALA A 42 2.07 -13.57 -8.82
C ALA A 42 3.35 -13.02 -8.15
N GLY A 43 3.35 -11.72 -7.88
CA GLY A 43 4.50 -11.00 -7.31
C GLY A 43 5.40 -10.32 -8.33
N ASP A 44 5.23 -10.59 -9.63
CA ASP A 44 5.96 -9.87 -10.67
C ASP A 44 5.45 -8.43 -10.81
N ILE A 45 6.37 -7.54 -11.19
CA ILE A 45 6.12 -6.12 -11.41
C ILE A 45 6.15 -5.86 -12.92
N VAL A 46 5.06 -5.32 -13.44
CA VAL A 46 4.94 -4.93 -14.85
C VAL A 46 4.96 -3.42 -14.94
N SER A 47 5.93 -2.89 -15.68
CA SER A 47 6.00 -1.45 -16.00
C SER A 47 5.52 -1.21 -17.42
N CYS A 48 4.72 -0.17 -17.62
CA CYS A 48 4.27 0.28 -18.93
C CYS A 48 4.96 1.60 -19.25
N LEU A 49 5.69 1.64 -20.36
CA LEU A 49 6.42 2.79 -20.85
C LEU A 49 5.73 3.28 -22.12
N ILE A 50 5.42 4.57 -22.17
CA ILE A 50 4.86 5.22 -23.37
C ILE A 50 5.76 6.39 -23.75
N ASP A 51 6.24 6.37 -24.98
CA ASP A 51 7.01 7.45 -25.60
C ASP A 51 6.11 8.10 -26.65
N LEU A 52 5.68 9.34 -26.37
CA LEU A 52 4.81 10.10 -27.26
C LEU A 52 5.59 10.85 -28.35
N ASP A 53 6.90 11.00 -28.19
CA ASP A 53 7.76 11.67 -29.18
C ASP A 53 8.12 10.68 -30.30
N GLU A 54 8.52 9.46 -29.94
CA GLU A 54 8.80 8.36 -30.88
C GLU A 54 7.54 7.57 -31.26
N GLY A 55 6.43 7.77 -30.55
CA GLY A 55 5.17 7.07 -30.79
C GLY A 55 5.28 5.57 -30.53
N THR A 56 5.89 5.18 -29.41
CA THR A 56 6.08 3.78 -29.04
C THR A 56 5.53 3.43 -27.66
N ILE A 57 5.17 2.16 -27.48
CA ILE A 57 4.80 1.59 -26.17
C ILE A 57 5.67 0.38 -25.93
N THR A 58 6.24 0.30 -24.73
CA THR A 58 7.11 -0.79 -24.29
C THR A 58 6.66 -1.31 -22.93
N PHE A 59 6.67 -2.63 -22.73
CA PHE A 59 6.40 -3.23 -21.42
C PHE A 59 7.68 -3.80 -20.83
N CYS A 60 7.88 -3.63 -19.53
CA CYS A 60 8.95 -4.26 -18.77
C CYS A 60 8.36 -5.23 -17.74
N LEU A 61 9.05 -6.35 -17.53
CA LEU A 61 8.74 -7.33 -16.48
C LEU A 61 9.93 -7.40 -15.52
N ASN A 62 9.71 -7.06 -14.25
CA ASN A 62 10.74 -6.99 -13.21
C ASN A 62 11.98 -6.19 -13.66
N GLY A 63 11.74 -5.03 -14.29
CA GLY A 63 12.78 -4.13 -14.80
C GLY A 63 13.41 -4.54 -16.13
N GLN A 64 13.10 -5.73 -16.66
CA GLN A 64 13.60 -6.17 -17.96
C GLN A 64 12.62 -5.80 -19.07
N SER A 65 13.09 -5.06 -20.09
CA SER A 65 12.29 -4.76 -21.28
C SER A 65 11.90 -6.04 -22.02
N LEU A 66 10.63 -6.12 -22.42
CA LEU A 66 10.08 -7.20 -23.24
C LEU A 66 10.18 -6.88 -24.76
N GLY A 67 10.85 -5.78 -25.11
CA GLY A 67 10.92 -5.23 -26.47
C GLY A 67 9.78 -4.24 -26.75
N THR A 68 9.84 -3.53 -27.88
CA THR A 68 8.79 -2.59 -28.25
C THR A 68 7.49 -3.32 -28.58
N ALA A 69 6.43 -3.02 -27.85
CA ALA A 69 5.11 -3.64 -28.02
C ALA A 69 4.36 -3.02 -29.19
N PHE A 70 4.33 -1.70 -29.27
CA PHE A 70 3.59 -0.98 -30.30
C PHE A 70 4.45 0.17 -30.83
N THR A 71 4.36 0.41 -32.13
CA THR A 71 5.02 1.51 -32.83
C THR A 71 3.97 2.30 -33.62
N ASN A 72 4.28 3.54 -33.96
CA ASN A 72 3.37 4.44 -34.69
C ASN A 72 2.02 4.60 -33.97
N ILE A 73 2.03 4.73 -32.65
CA ILE A 73 0.80 5.04 -31.90
C ILE A 73 0.29 6.43 -32.29
N LYS A 74 -1.01 6.67 -32.17
CA LYS A 74 -1.58 7.98 -32.50
C LYS A 74 -1.07 9.03 -31.52
N THR A 75 -0.52 10.12 -32.06
CA THR A 75 -0.05 11.26 -31.27
C THR A 75 -0.58 12.55 -31.89
N GLY A 76 -0.63 13.62 -31.11
CA GLY A 76 -1.06 14.95 -31.56
C GLY A 76 -2.21 15.55 -30.76
N PRO A 77 -2.66 16.77 -31.14
CA PRO A 77 -3.68 17.50 -30.41
C PRO A 77 -5.00 16.73 -30.30
N GLY A 78 -5.54 16.65 -29.08
CA GLY A 78 -6.79 15.94 -28.80
C GLY A 78 -6.65 14.44 -28.56
N VAL A 79 -5.43 13.90 -28.59
CA VAL A 79 -5.15 12.50 -28.20
C VAL A 79 -4.63 12.47 -26.77
N ALA A 80 -5.26 11.64 -25.94
CA ALA A 80 -4.82 11.37 -24.58
C ALA A 80 -4.88 9.87 -24.31
N TYR A 81 -3.89 9.38 -23.55
CA TYR A 81 -3.82 8.01 -23.09
C TYR A 81 -4.03 7.96 -21.59
N PHE A 82 -4.89 7.05 -21.16
CA PHE A 82 -5.16 6.78 -19.75
C PHE A 82 -4.74 5.35 -19.43
N PRO A 83 -3.93 5.12 -18.39
CA PRO A 83 -3.62 3.75 -18.01
C PRO A 83 -4.86 3.11 -17.40
N ALA A 84 -5.08 1.86 -17.77
CA ALA A 84 -6.17 1.06 -17.30
C ALA A 84 -5.68 -0.35 -16.98
N ILE A 85 -6.47 -1.06 -16.20
CA ILE A 85 -6.21 -2.45 -15.84
C ILE A 85 -7.53 -3.19 -16.01
N SER A 86 -7.47 -4.35 -16.65
CA SER A 86 -8.58 -5.28 -16.69
C SER A 86 -8.24 -6.49 -15.83
N LEU A 87 -9.12 -6.81 -14.89
CA LEU A 87 -9.01 -7.96 -14.00
C LEU A 87 -10.15 -8.91 -14.30
N SER A 88 -9.84 -10.19 -14.40
CA SER A 88 -10.86 -11.24 -14.39
C SER A 88 -11.27 -11.55 -12.95
N PHE A 89 -12.41 -12.22 -12.78
CA PHE A 89 -12.90 -12.64 -11.46
C PHE A 89 -11.80 -13.38 -10.67
N LYS A 90 -11.61 -13.02 -9.39
CA LYS A 90 -10.55 -13.49 -8.46
C LYS A 90 -9.10 -13.05 -8.78
N GLU A 91 -8.87 -12.21 -9.78
CA GLU A 91 -7.54 -11.58 -9.97
C GLU A 91 -7.41 -10.33 -9.12
N SER A 92 -6.35 -10.26 -8.32
CA SER A 92 -6.02 -9.07 -7.53
C SER A 92 -4.75 -8.44 -8.09
N CYS A 93 -4.86 -7.22 -8.63
CA CYS A 93 -3.71 -6.35 -8.76
C CYS A 93 -3.68 -5.39 -7.58
N VAL A 94 -2.51 -5.17 -7.01
CA VAL A 94 -2.31 -3.93 -6.25
C VAL A 94 -1.99 -2.86 -7.27
N SER A 95 -2.88 -1.88 -7.34
CA SER A 95 -2.88 -0.82 -8.35
C SER A 95 -1.51 -0.14 -8.45
N CYS A 96 -0.94 -0.23 -9.65
CA CYS A 96 0.32 0.38 -10.08
C CYS A 96 0.25 1.93 -10.21
N TRP A 97 -0.87 2.55 -9.78
CA TRP A 97 -0.93 4.00 -9.60
C TRP A 97 -0.33 4.46 -8.27
N LEU A 98 -0.10 3.53 -7.33
CA LEU A 98 0.49 3.79 -6.01
C LEU A 98 1.78 2.98 -5.83
N CYS A 99 2.84 3.29 -6.59
CA CYS A 99 4.21 3.13 -6.07
C CYS A 99 4.50 4.27 -5.07
N PHE A 100 3.58 4.52 -4.13
CA PHE A 100 3.58 5.76 -3.35
C PHE A 100 4.24 5.63 -1.98
N SER A 101 4.69 4.44 -1.54
CA SER A 101 5.57 4.36 -0.36
C SER A 101 6.56 3.20 -0.36
N LEU A 102 7.13 2.88 -1.52
CA LEU A 102 8.45 2.24 -1.57
C LEU A 102 9.47 3.12 -2.28
N THR A 103 9.39 4.45 -2.12
CA THR A 103 10.41 5.48 -2.43
C THR A 103 11.13 5.45 -3.79
N VAL A 104 10.83 4.52 -4.69
CA VAL A 104 11.46 4.35 -5.97
C VAL A 104 10.43 3.63 -6.83
N VAL A 105 10.22 4.08 -8.08
CA VAL A 105 9.63 3.22 -9.10
C VAL A 105 10.41 1.91 -9.03
N THR A 106 9.80 0.80 -8.58
CA THR A 106 10.52 -0.46 -8.52
C THR A 106 10.92 -0.78 -9.95
N TYR A 107 12.22 -0.62 -10.26
CA TYR A 107 12.80 -0.53 -11.60
C TYR A 107 12.52 0.78 -12.36
N PRO A 108 13.19 1.90 -12.02
CA PRO A 108 13.10 3.12 -12.82
C PRO A 108 13.79 2.89 -14.17
N VAL A 109 13.23 3.47 -15.23
CA VAL A 109 13.78 3.39 -16.58
C VAL A 109 14.30 4.77 -16.97
N GLU A 110 15.55 4.83 -17.42
CA GLU A 110 16.19 6.08 -17.83
C GLU A 110 15.39 6.77 -18.95
N GLY A 111 15.17 8.08 -18.84
CA GLY A 111 14.39 8.87 -19.79
C GLY A 111 12.87 8.88 -19.56
N TYR A 112 12.35 8.04 -18.66
CA TYR A 112 10.92 7.98 -18.35
C TYR A 112 10.60 8.60 -16.98
N LEU A 113 9.41 9.19 -16.87
CA LEU A 113 8.88 9.77 -15.63
C LEU A 113 7.60 9.04 -15.18
N PRO A 114 7.31 8.97 -13.88
CA PRO A 114 6.04 8.47 -13.40
C PRO A 114 4.89 9.35 -13.88
N LEU A 115 3.72 8.75 -14.09
CA LEU A 115 2.53 9.47 -14.54
C LEU A 115 2.09 10.57 -13.57
N GLN A 116 2.27 10.33 -12.27
CA GLN A 116 1.95 11.30 -11.22
C GLN A 116 3.15 11.43 -10.27
N ASN A 117 3.62 12.66 -10.10
CA ASN A 117 4.64 12.97 -9.11
C ASN A 117 4.08 12.89 -7.67
N PRO A 118 4.92 12.58 -6.67
CA PRO A 118 4.55 12.67 -5.27
C PRO A 118 3.97 14.05 -4.91
N PRO A 119 2.96 14.11 -4.00
CA PRO A 119 2.41 15.39 -3.53
C PRO A 119 3.37 16.04 -2.52
N THR A 120 4.48 16.58 -3.01
CA THR A 120 5.60 17.08 -2.18
C THR A 120 5.18 18.12 -1.14
N ALA A 121 4.28 19.04 -1.48
CA ALA A 121 3.79 20.05 -0.56
C ALA A 121 3.02 19.46 0.63
N ASP A 122 2.14 18.49 0.36
CA ASP A 122 1.37 17.80 1.39
C ASP A 122 2.27 16.88 2.24
N LEU A 123 3.25 16.23 1.62
CA LEU A 123 4.25 15.41 2.32
C LEU A 123 5.08 16.22 3.30
N MET A 124 5.61 17.36 2.86
CA MET A 124 6.36 18.28 3.73
C MET A 124 5.50 18.79 4.87
N LYS A 125 4.23 19.14 4.58
CA LYS A 125 3.28 19.60 5.60
C LYS A 125 2.96 18.50 6.62
N ALA A 126 2.65 17.29 6.17
CA ALA A 126 2.33 16.15 7.03
C ALA A 126 3.51 15.78 7.94
N ASN A 127 4.73 15.67 7.39
CA ASN A 127 5.94 15.39 8.17
C ASN A 127 6.22 16.48 9.22
N LYS A 128 6.03 17.75 8.87
CA LYS A 128 6.20 18.87 9.80
C LYS A 128 5.19 18.83 10.94
N LEU A 129 3.91 18.58 10.63
CA LEU A 129 2.85 18.46 11.64
C LEU A 129 3.10 17.26 12.57
N LEU A 130 3.51 16.11 12.02
CA LEU A 130 3.88 14.94 12.81
C LEU A 130 5.08 15.22 13.73
N GLY A 131 6.07 15.98 13.24
CA GLY A 131 7.16 16.49 14.06
C GLY A 131 6.67 17.35 15.22
N PHE A 132 5.71 18.26 14.98
CA PHE A 132 5.10 19.05 16.04
C PHE A 132 4.33 18.21 17.05
N ILE A 133 3.58 17.20 16.61
CA ILE A 133 2.89 16.25 17.51
C ILE A 133 3.93 15.58 18.42
N LYS A 134 5.03 15.08 17.84
CA LYS A 134 6.11 14.46 18.61
C LYS A 134 6.72 15.43 19.63
N THR A 135 7.03 16.66 19.21
CA THR A 135 7.59 17.69 20.10
C THR A 135 6.63 18.00 21.24
N VAL A 136 5.36 18.29 20.95
CA VAL A 136 4.35 18.63 21.96
C VAL A 136 4.16 17.49 22.96
N LEU A 137 4.13 16.24 22.51
CA LEU A 137 4.03 15.08 23.39
C LEU A 137 5.29 14.85 24.24
N SER A 138 6.46 15.28 23.78
CA SER A 138 7.72 15.22 24.52
C SER A 138 7.98 16.43 25.43
N THR A 139 7.16 17.48 25.37
CA THR A 139 7.35 18.69 26.17
C THR A 139 6.37 18.73 27.35
N SER A 140 6.89 18.96 28.55
CA SER A 140 6.08 19.28 29.74
C SER A 140 6.37 20.70 30.21
N ILE A 141 5.33 21.41 30.67
CA ILE A 141 5.47 22.74 31.25
C ILE A 141 5.66 22.59 32.77
N ASP A 142 6.76 23.11 33.29
CA ASP A 142 6.91 23.25 34.74
C ASP A 142 6.14 24.49 35.22
N THR A 143 5.06 24.27 35.97
CA THR A 143 4.21 25.34 36.52
C THR A 143 4.90 26.13 37.65
N GLN A 144 6.05 25.69 38.16
CA GLN A 144 6.83 26.41 39.17
C GLN A 144 7.93 27.31 38.60
N GLU A 145 8.56 26.93 37.48
CA GLU A 145 9.68 27.69 36.87
C GLU A 145 9.36 28.33 35.50
N GLU A 146 8.15 28.17 34.95
CA GLU A 146 7.79 28.61 33.58
C GLU A 146 8.79 28.11 32.50
N ARG A 147 9.37 26.93 32.72
CA ARG A 147 10.37 26.32 31.83
C ARG A 147 9.83 25.07 31.15
N LEU A 148 10.25 24.89 29.90
CA LEU A 148 9.96 23.69 29.11
C LEU A 148 10.93 22.59 29.49
N LEU A 149 10.42 21.46 29.96
CA LEU A 149 11.20 20.26 30.24
C LEU A 149 10.96 19.22 29.15
N GLU A 150 12.05 18.67 28.61
CA GLU A 150 11.98 17.51 27.71
C GLU A 150 11.75 16.24 28.53
N ARG A 151 10.77 15.44 28.11
CA ARG A 151 10.41 14.18 28.74
C ARG A 151 10.47 13.06 27.72
N GLU A 152 10.93 11.89 28.16
CA GLU A 152 10.90 10.68 27.33
C GLU A 152 9.46 10.36 26.92
N PHE A 153 9.28 10.20 25.61
CA PHE A 153 7.99 10.01 24.93
C PHE A 153 7.18 8.82 25.52
N THR A 154 7.86 7.82 26.11
CA THR A 154 7.30 6.60 26.71
C THR A 154 6.45 6.83 27.96
N GLY A 155 6.61 7.97 28.64
CA GLY A 155 5.94 8.27 29.89
C GLY A 155 4.63 9.03 29.75
N TRP A 156 4.27 9.53 28.56
CA TRP A 156 3.11 10.41 28.40
C TRP A 156 1.80 9.68 28.75
N ARG A 157 0.89 10.33 29.47
CA ARG A 157 -0.46 9.83 29.75
C ARG A 157 -1.44 10.92 29.31
N LEU A 158 -2.59 10.52 28.77
CA LEU A 158 -3.66 11.40 28.28
C LEU A 158 -4.20 12.41 29.32
N HIS A 159 -3.77 12.31 30.58
CA HIS A 159 -3.86 13.37 31.59
C HIS A 159 -2.88 14.51 31.26
N GLY A 160 -3.06 15.15 30.11
CA GLY A 160 -2.30 16.31 29.68
C GLY A 160 -2.89 17.61 30.24
N GLU A 161 -2.04 18.60 30.46
CA GLU A 161 -2.47 19.97 30.74
C GLU A 161 -3.39 20.47 29.62
N PRO A 162 -4.48 21.21 29.92
CA PRO A 162 -5.44 21.69 28.92
C PRO A 162 -4.79 22.40 27.74
N THR A 163 -3.69 23.12 27.99
CA THR A 163 -2.89 23.82 26.98
C THR A 163 -2.30 22.87 25.93
N VAL A 164 -1.81 21.70 26.36
CA VAL A 164 -1.26 20.66 25.46
C VAL A 164 -2.36 20.11 24.57
N LEU A 165 -3.53 19.79 25.13
CA LEU A 165 -4.66 19.27 24.37
C LEU A 165 -5.20 20.28 23.36
N VAL A 166 -5.33 21.55 23.74
CA VAL A 166 -5.74 22.63 22.81
C VAL A 166 -4.72 22.81 21.68
N THR A 167 -3.43 22.76 22.00
CA THR A 167 -2.36 22.85 20.99
C THR A 167 -2.42 21.66 20.04
N LEU A 168 -2.58 20.44 20.55
CA LEU A 168 -2.76 19.24 19.73
C LEU A 168 -4.01 19.34 18.86
N ALA A 169 -5.15 19.80 19.39
CA ALA A 169 -6.37 19.99 18.60
C ALA A 169 -6.15 20.91 17.39
N HIS A 170 -5.41 22.01 17.56
CA HIS A 170 -5.05 22.89 16.44
C HIS A 170 -4.14 22.21 15.41
N ILE A 171 -3.21 21.38 15.84
CA ILE A 171 -2.36 20.60 14.94
C ILE A 171 -3.21 19.57 14.17
N PHE A 172 -4.11 18.86 14.87
CA PHE A 172 -4.98 17.84 14.31
C PHE A 172 -5.98 18.40 13.28
N ASN A 173 -6.49 19.61 13.46
CA ASN A 173 -7.30 20.30 12.43
C ASN A 173 -6.61 20.42 11.06
N HIS A 174 -5.27 20.44 11.03
CA HIS A 174 -4.51 20.47 9.78
C HIS A 174 -3.94 19.11 9.37
N PHE A 175 -3.81 18.18 10.32
CA PHE A 175 -3.25 16.85 10.11
C PHE A 175 -4.32 15.84 9.67
N ALA A 176 -5.51 15.88 10.26
CA ALA A 176 -6.59 14.92 10.00
C ALA A 176 -7.03 14.87 8.52
N PRO A 177 -7.20 16.00 7.81
CA PRO A 177 -7.54 15.98 6.38
C PRO A 177 -6.41 15.38 5.51
N LEU A 178 -5.16 15.45 5.96
CA LEU A 178 -4.03 14.81 5.28
C LEU A 178 -4.04 13.29 5.48
N MET A 179 -4.45 12.82 6.66
CA MET A 179 -4.57 11.39 6.97
C MET A 179 -5.74 10.68 6.27
N CYS A 180 -6.55 11.42 5.49
CA CYS A 180 -7.53 10.84 4.57
C CYS A 180 -6.94 10.53 3.19
N LYS A 181 -5.71 11.00 2.89
CA LYS A 181 -5.05 10.77 1.60
C LYS A 181 -4.20 9.51 1.65
N VAL A 182 -4.50 8.53 0.80
CA VAL A 182 -3.82 7.21 0.75
C VAL A 182 -2.29 7.34 0.72
N TYR A 183 -1.75 8.22 -0.13
CA TYR A 183 -0.30 8.47 -0.23
C TYR A 183 0.28 8.83 1.14
N LEU A 184 -0.32 9.78 1.85
CA LEU A 184 0.25 10.33 3.08
C LEU A 184 0.15 9.35 4.24
N VAL A 185 -0.92 8.55 4.28
CA VAL A 185 -1.05 7.48 5.28
C VAL A 185 0.06 6.43 5.10
N GLU A 186 0.33 6.05 3.86
CA GLU A 186 1.34 5.05 3.53
C GLU A 186 2.77 5.60 3.75
N ASP A 187 3.06 6.83 3.31
CA ASP A 187 4.44 7.36 3.33
C ASP A 187 4.82 8.03 4.66
N VAL A 188 3.85 8.61 5.36
CA VAL A 188 4.09 9.36 6.60
C VAL A 188 3.68 8.55 7.82
N LEU A 189 2.39 8.18 7.92
CA LEU A 189 1.88 7.54 9.13
C LEU A 189 2.41 6.12 9.31
N MET A 190 2.35 5.29 8.27
CA MET A 190 2.83 3.90 8.33
C MET A 190 4.33 3.86 8.66
N ASN A 191 5.15 4.63 7.95
CA ASN A 191 6.59 4.70 8.20
C ASN A 191 6.92 5.21 9.60
N PHE A 192 6.19 6.20 10.11
CA PHE A 192 6.35 6.67 11.48
C PHE A 192 6.04 5.58 12.51
N LEU A 193 4.90 4.89 12.35
CA LEU A 193 4.48 3.83 13.24
C LEU A 193 5.42 2.62 13.19
N LEU A 194 5.94 2.28 12.02
CA LEU A 194 6.96 1.25 11.84
C LEU A 194 8.27 1.64 12.52
N GLY A 195 8.70 2.90 12.38
CA GLY A 195 9.88 3.42 13.09
C GLY A 195 9.78 3.37 14.61
N ILE A 196 8.57 3.46 15.19
CA ILE A 196 8.34 3.23 16.63
C ILE A 196 8.63 1.76 17.02
N LEU A 197 8.37 0.81 16.13
CA LEU A 197 8.53 -0.64 16.35
C LEU A 197 9.96 -1.16 16.08
N GLU A 198 10.79 -0.37 15.39
CA GLU A 198 12.20 -0.72 15.08
C GLU A 198 13.08 -0.81 16.34
N GLY A 199 12.67 -0.17 17.45
CA GLY A 199 13.38 -0.22 18.74
C GLY A 199 13.44 -1.61 19.40
N GLY A 200 12.76 -2.63 18.84
CA GLY A 200 12.64 -3.96 19.43
C GLY A 200 11.66 -4.00 20.61
N GLY A 201 10.94 -5.13 20.76
CA GLY A 201 10.01 -5.34 21.87
C GLY A 201 8.78 -6.19 21.51
N SER A 202 8.03 -6.67 22.51
CA SER A 202 6.70 -7.27 22.30
C SER A 202 5.72 -6.20 21.78
N VAL A 203 4.64 -6.61 21.09
CA VAL A 203 3.54 -5.70 20.71
C VAL A 203 2.94 -5.00 21.94
N ASP A 204 3.00 -5.67 23.10
CA ASP A 204 2.55 -5.15 24.40
C ASP A 204 3.46 -4.06 24.99
N GLU A 205 4.66 -3.86 24.43
CA GLU A 205 5.66 -2.91 24.93
C GLU A 205 5.62 -1.54 24.23
N HIS A 206 4.66 -1.32 23.32
CA HIS A 206 4.54 -0.06 22.58
C HIS A 206 3.29 0.74 22.98
N PRO A 207 3.24 1.31 24.21
CA PRO A 207 2.12 2.15 24.67
C PRO A 207 1.91 3.38 23.77
N LEU A 208 2.95 3.80 23.07
CA LEU A 208 2.96 4.95 22.17
C LEU A 208 1.97 4.82 21.01
N ILE A 209 1.86 3.63 20.42
CA ILE A 209 0.92 3.39 19.32
C ILE A 209 -0.51 3.47 19.85
N GLN A 210 -0.77 2.88 21.02
CA GLN A 210 -2.08 2.95 21.67
C GLN A 210 -2.46 4.41 21.99
N GLN A 211 -1.53 5.17 22.57
CA GLN A 211 -1.74 6.57 22.92
C GLN A 211 -1.99 7.46 21.69
N LEU A 212 -1.26 7.22 20.59
CA LEU A 212 -1.48 7.96 19.35
C LEU A 212 -2.86 7.65 18.75
N LEU A 213 -3.28 6.38 18.80
CA LEU A 213 -4.62 5.99 18.37
C LEU A 213 -5.70 6.62 19.26
N ASP A 214 -5.49 6.67 20.58
CA ASP A 214 -6.39 7.39 21.49
C ASP A 214 -6.50 8.88 21.15
N LEU A 215 -5.38 9.52 20.77
CA LEU A 215 -5.37 10.91 20.31
C LEU A 215 -6.13 11.09 18.99
N PHE A 216 -6.01 10.16 18.06
CA PHE A 216 -6.76 10.20 16.81
C PHE A 216 -8.27 10.17 17.10
N TRP A 217 -8.70 9.24 17.96
CA TRP A 217 -10.09 9.13 18.39
C TRP A 217 -10.59 10.31 19.23
N LEU A 218 -9.69 11.07 19.85
CA LEU A 218 -10.05 12.24 20.65
C LEU A 218 -10.15 13.52 19.81
N LEU A 219 -9.29 13.68 18.81
CA LEU A 219 -9.04 14.96 18.13
C LEU A 219 -9.46 14.99 16.65
N MET A 220 -9.76 13.85 16.04
CA MET A 220 -10.25 13.75 14.66
C MET A 220 -11.73 13.40 14.64
N GLU A 221 -12.40 13.68 13.52
CA GLU A 221 -13.78 13.26 13.32
C GLU A 221 -13.88 11.75 13.03
N ASP A 222 -15.01 11.12 13.38
CA ASP A 222 -15.20 9.66 13.26
C ASP A 222 -14.92 9.14 11.83
N TYR A 223 -15.32 9.90 10.80
CA TYR A 223 -15.07 9.53 9.41
C TYR A 223 -13.59 9.62 9.03
N GLU A 224 -12.85 10.60 9.58
CA GLU A 224 -11.42 10.79 9.31
C GLU A 224 -10.60 9.65 9.93
N VAL A 225 -10.93 9.27 11.17
CA VAL A 225 -10.28 8.15 11.85
C VAL A 225 -10.57 6.84 11.11
N SER A 226 -11.83 6.62 10.73
CA SER A 226 -12.23 5.42 10.00
C SER A 226 -11.50 5.30 8.66
N GLU A 227 -11.47 6.37 7.86
CA GLU A 227 -10.78 6.38 6.57
C GLU A 227 -9.27 6.21 6.75
N CYS A 228 -8.65 6.93 7.70
CA CYS A 228 -7.22 6.79 8.01
C CYS A 228 -6.86 5.35 8.41
N LEU A 229 -7.64 4.72 9.30
CA LEU A 229 -7.38 3.34 9.75
C LEU A 229 -7.60 2.32 8.63
N LYS A 230 -8.61 2.53 7.78
CA LYS A 230 -8.86 1.71 6.59
C LYS A 230 -7.67 1.79 5.63
N GLN A 231 -7.21 2.99 5.31
CA GLN A 231 -6.06 3.19 4.41
C GLN A 231 -4.78 2.61 5.01
N LEU A 232 -4.53 2.78 6.31
CA LEU A 232 -3.38 2.20 6.99
C LEU A 232 -3.39 0.66 6.89
N MET A 233 -4.54 0.03 7.12
CA MET A 233 -4.68 -1.43 7.00
C MET A 233 -4.48 -1.93 5.57
N MET A 234 -5.05 -1.23 4.59
CA MET A 234 -4.83 -1.54 3.18
C MET A 234 -3.35 -1.44 2.82
N SER A 235 -2.68 -0.38 3.26
CA SER A 235 -1.24 -0.19 3.08
C SER A 235 -0.41 -1.29 3.72
N LEU A 236 -0.71 -1.67 4.97
CA LEU A 236 0.00 -2.76 5.66
C LEU A 236 -0.20 -4.12 4.99
N LEU A 237 -1.42 -4.42 4.54
CA LEU A 237 -1.72 -5.65 3.81
C LEU A 237 -0.98 -5.71 2.47
N ARG A 238 -0.95 -4.59 1.74
CA ARG A 238 -0.16 -4.45 0.50
C ARG A 238 1.32 -4.64 0.80
N ALA A 239 1.87 -3.92 1.77
CA ALA A 239 3.28 -4.01 2.13
C ALA A 239 3.65 -5.44 2.55
N TYR A 240 2.84 -6.12 3.35
CA TYR A 240 3.04 -7.52 3.73
C TYR A 240 3.08 -8.46 2.52
N ARG A 241 2.12 -8.32 1.60
CA ARG A 241 1.95 -9.24 0.45
C ARG A 241 3.03 -9.06 -0.61
N PHE A 242 3.44 -7.83 -0.87
CA PHE A 242 4.37 -7.50 -1.97
C PHE A 242 5.81 -7.29 -1.50
N SER A 243 6.08 -7.39 -0.19
CA SER A 243 7.45 -7.34 0.29
C SER A 243 8.26 -8.56 -0.15
N PRO A 244 9.55 -8.38 -0.47
CA PRO A 244 10.45 -9.49 -0.77
C PRO A 244 10.42 -10.55 0.33
N ILE A 245 10.35 -11.83 -0.07
CA ILE A 245 10.42 -12.95 0.86
C ILE A 245 11.89 -13.23 1.15
N ILE A 246 12.38 -12.67 2.25
CA ILE A 246 13.71 -12.94 2.80
C ILE A 246 13.66 -14.07 3.85
N PRO A 247 14.73 -14.84 4.09
CA PRO A 247 14.70 -16.05 4.93
C PRO A 247 14.21 -15.83 6.37
N ASP A 248 14.45 -14.65 6.91
CA ASP A 248 14.05 -14.19 8.25
C ASP A 248 12.64 -13.59 8.30
N LEU A 249 12.02 -13.35 7.14
CA LEU A 249 10.70 -12.70 7.00
C LEU A 249 10.61 -11.37 7.75
N GLY A 250 11.74 -10.65 7.89
CA GLY A 250 11.85 -9.47 8.73
C GLY A 250 10.80 -8.41 8.41
N PHE A 251 10.61 -8.11 7.11
CA PHE A 251 9.61 -7.17 6.63
C PHE A 251 8.18 -7.61 6.99
N GLN A 252 7.81 -8.85 6.67
CA GLN A 252 6.47 -9.38 6.93
C GLN A 252 6.15 -9.36 8.42
N ILE A 253 7.12 -9.75 9.27
CA ILE A 253 6.98 -9.69 10.73
C ILE A 253 6.77 -8.25 11.19
N HIS A 254 7.48 -7.28 10.61
CA HIS A 254 7.38 -5.88 11.00
C HIS A 254 5.98 -5.30 10.70
N TYR A 255 5.43 -5.52 9.50
CA TYR A 255 4.06 -5.09 9.16
C TYR A 255 2.99 -5.79 10.00
N LEU A 256 3.18 -7.07 10.32
CA LEU A 256 2.27 -7.81 11.18
C LEU A 256 2.31 -7.31 12.62
N ARG A 257 3.49 -7.00 13.16
CA ARG A 257 3.62 -6.40 14.50
C ARG A 257 2.84 -5.10 14.60
N LEU A 258 2.94 -4.23 13.58
CA LEU A 258 2.13 -3.01 13.52
C LEU A 258 0.64 -3.30 13.40
N THR A 259 0.27 -4.26 12.55
CA THR A 259 -1.12 -4.67 12.38
C THR A 259 -1.73 -5.12 13.71
N THR A 260 -1.01 -5.98 14.45
CA THR A 260 -1.43 -6.45 15.78
C THR A 260 -1.52 -5.30 16.78
N ALA A 261 -0.55 -4.38 16.78
CA ALA A 261 -0.60 -3.20 17.65
C ALA A 261 -1.88 -2.37 17.41
N VAL A 262 -2.23 -2.10 16.15
CA VAL A 262 -3.46 -1.35 15.85
C VAL A 262 -4.73 -2.15 16.18
N LEU A 263 -4.70 -3.48 16.04
CA LEU A 263 -5.84 -4.36 16.37
C LEU A 263 -6.07 -4.54 17.88
N ASN A 264 -5.02 -4.39 18.69
CA ASN A 264 -5.11 -4.44 20.15
C ASN A 264 -5.77 -3.17 20.73
N HIS A 265 -5.91 -2.10 19.96
CA HIS A 265 -6.57 -0.87 20.39
C HIS A 265 -8.11 -1.02 20.40
N GLU A 266 -8.73 -0.90 21.57
CA GLU A 266 -10.14 -1.25 21.78
C GLU A 266 -11.12 -0.51 20.86
N LYS A 267 -10.94 0.81 20.68
CA LYS A 267 -11.81 1.63 19.81
C LYS A 267 -11.57 1.33 18.32
N SER A 268 -10.31 1.17 17.93
CA SER A 268 -9.93 0.94 16.53
C SER A 268 -10.30 -0.46 16.04
N ARG A 269 -10.40 -1.45 16.94
CA ARG A 269 -10.85 -2.80 16.60
C ARG A 269 -12.30 -2.84 16.13
N LYS A 270 -13.19 -2.04 16.74
CA LYS A 270 -14.63 -2.02 16.41
C LYS A 270 -14.93 -1.47 15.02
N VAL A 271 -14.21 -0.43 14.58
CA VAL A 271 -14.31 0.09 13.20
C VAL A 271 -13.87 -0.95 12.17
N LYS A 272 -12.90 -1.77 12.57
CA LYS A 272 -12.26 -2.76 11.73
C LYS A 272 -13.12 -4.01 11.52
N GLU A 273 -13.87 -4.46 12.52
CA GLU A 273 -14.81 -5.59 12.37
C GLU A 273 -15.84 -5.32 11.25
N ALA A 274 -16.23 -4.06 11.01
CA ALA A 274 -17.16 -3.69 9.93
C ALA A 274 -16.53 -3.59 8.52
N GLY A 275 -15.20 -3.43 8.41
CA GLY A 275 -14.48 -3.26 7.13
C GLY A 275 -13.55 -4.42 6.76
N LEU A 276 -13.11 -5.23 7.74
CA LEU A 276 -12.24 -6.39 7.51
C LEU A 276 -12.96 -7.61 6.96
N GLU A 277 -14.28 -7.74 7.18
CA GLU A 277 -15.07 -8.83 6.59
C GLU A 277 -15.10 -8.76 5.05
N GLU A 278 -14.97 -7.57 4.45
CA GLU A 278 -14.80 -7.41 2.99
C GLU A 278 -13.36 -7.69 2.52
N LEU A 279 -12.40 -7.68 3.44
CA LEU A 279 -10.96 -7.65 3.20
C LEU A 279 -10.29 -9.03 3.40
N ILE A 280 -10.86 -9.87 4.27
CA ILE A 280 -10.36 -11.20 4.64
C ILE A 280 -10.72 -12.32 3.63
N PRO A 281 -11.89 -12.35 2.95
CA PRO A 281 -12.27 -13.55 2.16
C PRO A 281 -11.54 -13.73 0.82
N THR A 282 -10.75 -12.76 0.35
CA THR A 282 -10.17 -12.81 -1.02
C THR A 282 -8.64 -12.76 -1.06
N THR A 283 -7.97 -12.67 0.08
CA THR A 283 -6.57 -12.22 0.15
C THR A 283 -5.56 -13.29 0.59
N TRP A 284 -6.01 -14.49 0.98
CA TRP A 284 -5.15 -15.58 1.46
C TRP A 284 -5.16 -16.77 0.50
N TRP A 285 -4.33 -16.69 -0.55
CA TRP A 285 -4.22 -17.67 -1.65
C TRP A 285 -5.54 -17.78 -2.47
N PRO A 286 -5.50 -18.11 -3.78
CA PRO A 286 -6.73 -18.34 -4.53
C PRO A 286 -7.35 -19.65 -4.06
N THR A 287 -8.16 -19.62 -3.01
CA THR A 287 -9.09 -20.71 -2.69
C THR A 287 -10.30 -20.52 -3.59
N HIS A 288 -10.53 -21.47 -4.49
CA HIS A 288 -11.63 -21.34 -5.43
C HIS A 288 -12.89 -21.85 -4.75
N PHE A 289 -13.58 -21.02 -3.98
CA PHE A 289 -14.82 -21.48 -3.39
C PHE A 289 -16.00 -21.39 -4.39
N ASP A 290 -16.78 -22.47 -4.55
CA ASP A 290 -18.11 -22.46 -5.18
C ASP A 290 -19.04 -21.51 -4.42
N LYS A 291 -20.24 -21.25 -4.97
CA LYS A 291 -21.32 -20.49 -4.30
C LYS A 291 -21.74 -21.05 -2.92
N GLU A 292 -21.28 -22.25 -2.57
CA GLU A 292 -21.51 -22.93 -1.28
C GLU A 292 -20.25 -23.03 -0.38
N GLY A 293 -19.11 -22.45 -0.77
CA GLY A 293 -17.91 -22.43 0.08
C GLY A 293 -17.02 -23.67 0.02
N LYS A 294 -17.01 -24.44 -1.09
CA LYS A 294 -16.11 -25.59 -1.32
C LYS A 294 -15.04 -25.32 -2.39
N ASP A 295 -13.82 -25.82 -2.20
CA ASP A 295 -12.66 -25.55 -3.07
C ASP A 295 -12.75 -26.29 -4.43
N GLU A 296 -12.77 -25.56 -5.56
CA GLU A 296 -12.94 -26.06 -6.95
C GLU A 296 -11.65 -26.62 -7.58
N ARG A 297 -10.46 -26.36 -7.01
CA ARG A 297 -9.19 -26.82 -7.63
C ARG A 297 -8.70 -28.14 -7.06
N GLU A 298 -8.56 -29.14 -7.92
CA GLU A 298 -7.73 -30.30 -7.61
C GLU A 298 -6.22 -29.91 -7.62
N PRO A 299 -5.38 -30.47 -6.74
CA PRO A 299 -3.95 -30.17 -6.62
C PRO A 299 -3.08 -30.44 -7.87
N SER A 300 -3.68 -30.96 -8.94
CA SER A 300 -3.01 -31.40 -10.17
C SER A 300 -2.63 -30.26 -11.12
N ASP A 301 -3.30 -29.10 -11.03
CA ASP A 301 -3.12 -27.95 -11.95
C ASP A 301 -2.04 -26.93 -11.51
N GLU A 302 -1.36 -27.15 -10.38
CA GLU A 302 -0.38 -26.21 -9.83
C GLU A 302 1.02 -26.41 -10.46
N SER A 303 1.67 -25.35 -10.97
CA SER A 303 3.03 -25.41 -11.52
C SER A 303 4.06 -25.79 -10.44
N ALA A 304 5.19 -26.41 -10.81
CA ALA A 304 6.24 -26.82 -9.86
C ALA A 304 6.80 -25.63 -9.06
N ASP A 305 6.96 -24.47 -9.69
CA ASP A 305 7.41 -23.23 -9.03
C ASP A 305 6.35 -22.68 -8.07
N GLU A 306 5.07 -22.80 -8.42
CA GLU A 306 3.95 -22.34 -7.59
C GLU A 306 3.81 -23.22 -6.34
N ARG A 307 3.95 -24.55 -6.48
CA ARG A 307 4.03 -25.50 -5.35
C ARG A 307 5.20 -25.19 -4.42
N LEU A 308 6.36 -24.83 -4.95
CA LEU A 308 7.54 -24.52 -4.14
C LEU A 308 7.30 -23.24 -3.31
N ARG A 309 6.74 -22.20 -3.95
CA ARG A 309 6.38 -20.93 -3.29
C ARG A 309 5.29 -21.14 -2.24
N ARG A 310 4.25 -21.92 -2.54
CA ARG A 310 3.18 -22.27 -1.58
C ARG A 310 3.74 -22.98 -0.35
N ARG A 311 4.58 -24.00 -0.52
CA ARG A 311 5.24 -24.69 0.60
C ARG A 311 6.12 -23.76 1.42
N ALA A 312 6.81 -22.80 0.78
CA ALA A 312 7.62 -21.82 1.49
C ALA A 312 6.74 -20.86 2.30
N TYR A 313 5.62 -20.40 1.72
CA TYR A 313 4.62 -19.55 2.38
C TYR A 313 3.96 -20.27 3.56
N GLU A 314 3.44 -21.48 3.38
CA GLU A 314 2.81 -22.28 4.44
C GLU A 314 3.77 -22.55 5.61
N ARG A 315 5.03 -22.86 5.32
CA ARG A 315 6.08 -22.96 6.36
C ARG A 315 6.37 -21.62 7.03
N GLY A 316 6.30 -20.52 6.28
CA GLY A 316 6.40 -19.16 6.83
C GLY A 316 5.25 -18.86 7.79
N CYS A 317 4.01 -19.08 7.37
CA CYS A 317 2.80 -18.92 8.18
C CYS A 317 2.81 -19.80 9.42
N GLN A 318 3.23 -21.06 9.34
CA GLN A 318 3.35 -21.94 10.51
C GLN A 318 4.41 -21.45 11.52
N ARG A 319 5.54 -20.93 11.03
CA ARG A 319 6.58 -20.36 11.89
C ARG A 319 6.14 -19.06 12.54
N LEU A 320 5.44 -18.22 11.79
CA LEU A 320 4.85 -16.99 12.27
C LEU A 320 3.77 -17.27 13.32
N LYS A 321 2.88 -18.23 13.07
CA LYS A 321 1.85 -18.68 14.03
C LYS A 321 2.47 -19.10 15.36
N LYS A 322 3.53 -19.92 15.32
CA LYS A 322 4.31 -20.32 16.52
C LYS A 322 5.06 -19.18 17.23
N ARG A 323 5.23 -18.03 16.60
CA ARG A 323 5.89 -16.84 17.18
C ARG A 323 4.88 -15.84 17.75
N ILE A 324 3.63 -15.92 17.30
CA ILE A 324 2.52 -15.08 17.75
C ILE A 324 1.78 -15.75 18.92
N GLU A 325 1.64 -17.08 18.89
CA GLU A 325 1.26 -17.92 20.04
C GLU A 325 2.38 -18.00 21.08
#